data_AF-A0A1G8CUR8-F1
#
_entry.id   AF-A0A1G8CUR8-F1
#
_cell.length_a   1.000
_cell.length_b   1.000
_cell.length_c   1.000
_cell.angle_alpha   90.00
_cell.angle_beta   90.00
_cell.angle_gamma   90.00
#
_symmetry.space_group_name_H-M   'P 1'
#
loop_
_entity.id
_entity.type
_entity.pdbx_description
1 polymer ?
#
loop_
_entity_poly.entity_id
_entity_poly.type
_entity_poly.pdbx_seq_one_letter_code
_entity_poly.pdbx_strand_id
1 'polypeptide(L)'
;MKTLLISLLFSTSCLAQQEASPLTYRTRTLDQKNIAKIHLDKEGSQTYTYLSGEKDFLKELTQYYQAIVPYTIQVQSTAINYIKDNYYLQTNTTTHSITTLLHKVMVRYINTPYLIIGTNHCIVAHHSNLCYPHQDGMNCIDQQPHCQKINSKK
;
A
#
# COMPACT_ATOMS: atom_id res chain seq x y z
N MET A 1 72.23 -15.18 -30.77
CA MET A 1 71.69 -15.43 -29.41
C MET A 1 71.44 -14.10 -28.72
N LYS A 2 70.17 -13.72 -28.59
CA LYS A 2 69.54 -13.03 -27.44
C LYS A 2 68.20 -12.50 -27.92
N THR A 3 67.31 -13.47 -27.99
CA THR A 3 65.88 -13.38 -28.21
C THR A 3 65.24 -12.38 -27.25
N LEU A 4 64.32 -11.59 -27.83
CA LEU A 4 63.03 -11.21 -27.26
C LEU A 4 62.98 -11.13 -25.71
N LEU A 5 63.31 -9.98 -25.15
CA LEU A 5 63.08 -9.71 -23.71
C LEU A 5 62.35 -8.38 -23.48
N ILE A 6 61.54 -7.94 -24.46
CA ILE A 6 60.81 -6.66 -24.38
C ILE A 6 59.30 -6.79 -24.63
N SER A 7 58.80 -7.96 -25.05
CA SER A 7 57.38 -8.11 -25.41
C SER A 7 56.46 -8.72 -24.33
N LEU A 8 56.93 -8.92 -23.09
CA LEU A 8 56.14 -9.55 -22.02
C LEU A 8 55.68 -8.59 -20.90
N LEU A 9 55.46 -7.32 -21.24
CA LEU A 9 54.83 -6.34 -20.34
C LEU A 9 53.48 -5.82 -20.87
N PHE A 10 52.90 -6.48 -21.88
CA PHE A 10 51.56 -6.16 -22.34
C PHE A 10 50.51 -6.79 -21.42
N SER A 11 50.14 -5.96 -20.43
CA SER A 11 48.73 -5.65 -20.13
C SER A 11 47.80 -6.83 -19.84
N THR A 12 47.93 -7.41 -18.65
CA THR A 12 46.78 -7.97 -17.93
C THR A 12 46.23 -6.92 -16.96
N SER A 13 45.83 -5.75 -17.47
CA SER A 13 44.82 -4.94 -16.80
C SER A 13 43.48 -5.64 -17.02
N CYS A 14 43.26 -6.69 -16.23
CA CYS A 14 41.94 -7.25 -16.02
C CYS A 14 41.12 -6.11 -15.39
N LEU A 15 40.35 -5.42 -16.23
CA LEU A 15 39.29 -4.52 -15.78
C LEU A 15 38.37 -5.38 -14.93
N ALA A 16 38.51 -5.29 -13.62
CA ALA A 16 37.46 -5.62 -12.69
C ALA A 16 36.32 -4.64 -12.99
N GLN A 17 35.48 -4.97 -13.98
CA GLN A 17 34.12 -4.47 -14.01
C GLN A 17 33.47 -5.03 -12.74
N GLN A 18 33.52 -4.23 -11.69
CA GLN A 18 32.71 -4.41 -10.51
C GLN A 18 31.28 -4.32 -11.04
N GLU A 19 30.64 -5.48 -11.24
CA GLU A 19 29.24 -5.54 -11.65
C GLU A 19 28.49 -4.60 -10.72
N ALA A 20 27.90 -3.54 -11.29
CA ALA A 20 27.10 -2.61 -10.53
C ALA A 20 26.08 -3.45 -9.78
N SER A 21 26.14 -3.40 -8.44
CA SER A 21 25.26 -4.20 -7.59
C SER A 21 23.83 -4.03 -8.10
N PRO A 22 23.10 -5.13 -8.36
CA PRO A 22 21.76 -5.03 -8.91
C PRO A 22 20.95 -4.12 -8.00
N LEU A 23 20.40 -3.03 -8.56
CA LEU A 23 19.51 -2.10 -7.89
C LEU A 23 18.47 -2.93 -7.14
N THR A 24 18.66 -3.10 -5.84
CA THR A 24 17.81 -3.97 -5.05
C THR A 24 16.54 -3.18 -4.81
N TYR A 25 15.53 -3.40 -5.64
CA TYR A 25 14.23 -2.76 -5.47
C TYR A 25 13.67 -3.16 -4.10
N ARG A 26 13.69 -2.22 -3.16
CA ARG A 26 13.10 -2.42 -1.84
C ARG A 26 11.61 -2.70 -2.01
N THR A 27 11.16 -3.87 -1.56
CA THR A 27 9.74 -4.19 -1.47
C THR A 27 9.06 -3.14 -0.59
N ARG A 28 8.10 -2.41 -1.17
CA ARG A 28 7.32 -1.38 -0.45
C ARG A 28 6.11 -2.03 0.20
N THR A 29 5.78 -1.59 1.41
CA THR A 29 4.57 -2.01 2.12
C THR A 29 3.33 -1.33 1.52
N LEU A 30 2.14 -1.83 1.87
CA LEU A 30 0.87 -1.38 1.29
C LEU A 30 0.58 0.11 1.54
N ASP A 31 1.02 0.63 2.68
CA ASP A 31 0.95 2.04 3.10
C ASP A 31 1.99 2.95 2.42
N GLN A 32 2.88 2.38 1.60
CA GLN A 32 3.93 3.10 0.86
C GLN A 32 3.71 3.10 -0.65
N LYS A 33 2.61 2.53 -1.12
CA LYS A 33 2.29 2.44 -2.54
C LYS A 33 0.91 3.03 -2.85
N ASN A 34 0.78 3.54 -4.06
CA ASN A 34 -0.52 3.89 -4.61
C ASN A 34 -1.31 2.59 -4.79
N ILE A 35 -2.52 2.54 -4.23
CA ILE A 35 -3.40 1.37 -4.29
C ILE A 35 -4.47 1.52 -5.37
N ALA A 36 -4.96 2.75 -5.58
CA ALA A 36 -6.01 3.04 -6.54
C ALA A 36 -5.77 4.39 -7.22
N LYS A 37 -6.15 4.48 -8.49
CA LYS A 37 -6.27 5.73 -9.23
C LYS A 37 -7.70 6.25 -9.10
N ILE A 38 -7.85 7.56 -8.88
CA ILE A 38 -9.16 8.23 -8.91
C ILE A 38 -9.41 8.72 -10.34
N HIS A 39 -10.61 8.43 -10.84
CA HIS A 39 -11.12 8.88 -12.12
C HIS A 39 -12.39 9.70 -11.89
N LEU A 40 -12.70 10.58 -12.83
CA LEU A 40 -14.01 11.19 -12.96
C LEU A 40 -14.69 10.51 -14.15
N ASP A 41 -15.89 10.02 -13.95
CA ASP A 41 -16.71 9.57 -15.07
C ASP A 41 -17.26 10.77 -15.86
N LYS A 42 -18.06 10.49 -16.89
CA LYS A 42 -18.64 11.51 -17.76
C LYS A 42 -19.67 12.40 -17.05
N GLU A 43 -20.20 11.95 -15.92
CA GLU A 43 -21.22 12.63 -15.11
C GLU A 43 -20.56 13.40 -13.95
N GLY A 44 -19.23 13.31 -13.81
CA GLY A 44 -18.45 13.95 -12.76
C GLY A 44 -18.37 13.14 -11.46
N SER A 45 -18.90 11.92 -11.43
CA SER A 45 -18.79 11.04 -10.27
C SER A 45 -17.39 10.42 -10.19
N GLN A 46 -16.89 10.24 -8.96
CA GLN A 46 -15.59 9.65 -8.73
C GLN A 46 -15.66 8.13 -8.84
N THR A 47 -14.82 7.55 -9.68
CA THR A 47 -14.62 6.11 -9.80
C THR A 47 -13.17 5.74 -9.49
N TYR A 48 -12.94 4.47 -9.15
CA TYR A 48 -11.65 4.02 -8.64
C TYR A 48 -11.17 2.77 -9.39
N THR A 49 -9.90 2.76 -9.76
CA THR A 49 -9.26 1.60 -10.39
C THR A 49 -8.08 1.13 -9.54
N TYR A 50 -8.13 -0.10 -9.04
CA TYR A 50 -7.02 -0.70 -8.29
C TYR A 50 -5.82 -0.96 -9.21
N LEU A 51 -4.63 -0.53 -8.78
CA LEU A 51 -3.42 -0.59 -9.62
C LEU A 51 -2.86 -2.00 -9.79
N SER A 52 -3.03 -2.87 -8.79
CA SER A 52 -2.67 -4.29 -8.86
C SER A 52 -3.78 -5.18 -9.41
N GLY A 53 -4.96 -4.61 -9.73
CA GLY A 53 -6.17 -5.39 -9.97
C GLY A 53 -6.79 -5.91 -8.68
N GLU A 54 -8.11 -6.14 -8.70
CA GLU A 54 -8.87 -6.44 -7.49
C GLU A 54 -8.37 -7.71 -6.78
N LYS A 55 -8.23 -8.83 -7.51
CA LYS A 55 -7.81 -10.12 -6.93
C LYS A 55 -6.49 -10.02 -6.17
N ASP A 56 -5.48 -9.41 -6.77
CA ASP A 56 -4.16 -9.28 -6.15
C ASP A 56 -4.19 -8.27 -4.99
N PHE A 57 -4.96 -7.19 -5.12
CA PHE A 57 -5.17 -6.24 -4.04
C PHE A 57 -5.80 -6.89 -2.79
N LEU A 58 -6.81 -7.76 -2.95
CA LEU A 58 -7.41 -8.48 -1.82
C LEU A 58 -6.40 -9.41 -1.12
N LYS A 59 -5.52 -10.05 -1.89
CA LYS A 59 -4.45 -10.90 -1.34
C LYS A 59 -3.43 -10.07 -0.54
N GLU A 60 -3.00 -8.94 -1.08
CA GLU A 60 -2.07 -8.04 -0.40
C GLU A 60 -2.67 -7.43 0.87
N LEU A 61 -3.95 -7.04 0.83
CA LEU A 61 -4.68 -6.57 2.02
C LEU A 61 -4.80 -7.64 3.08
N THR A 62 -5.06 -8.89 2.67
CA THR A 62 -5.10 -10.03 3.60
C THR A 62 -3.77 -10.15 4.35
N GLN A 63 -2.65 -10.13 3.63
CA GLN A 63 -1.31 -10.17 4.24
C GLN A 63 -1.03 -8.96 5.14
N TYR A 64 -1.43 -7.76 4.68
CA TYR A 64 -1.25 -6.52 5.43
C TYR A 64 -2.02 -6.54 6.76
N TYR A 65 -3.30 -6.93 6.73
CA TYR A 65 -4.11 -6.93 7.94
C TYR A 65 -3.78 -8.09 8.89
N GLN A 66 -3.35 -9.24 8.38
CA GLN A 66 -2.88 -10.36 9.22
C GLN A 66 -1.75 -9.96 10.17
N ALA A 67 -0.93 -8.98 9.80
CA ALA A 67 0.14 -8.48 10.66
C ALA A 67 -0.35 -7.62 11.84
N ILE A 68 -1.59 -7.11 11.79
CA ILE A 68 -2.11 -6.13 12.75
C ILE A 68 -3.34 -6.61 13.52
N VAL A 69 -4.09 -7.59 13.02
CA VAL A 69 -5.24 -8.17 13.71
C VAL A 69 -4.85 -9.52 14.34
N PRO A 70 -5.23 -9.80 15.60
CA PRO A 70 -4.78 -11.00 16.32
C PRO A 70 -5.37 -12.34 15.83
N TYR A 71 -6.17 -12.36 14.75
CA TYR A 71 -6.87 -13.56 14.27
C TYR A 71 -6.59 -13.81 12.80
N THR A 72 -6.78 -15.05 12.34
CA THR A 72 -6.74 -15.35 10.90
C THR A 72 -7.87 -14.61 10.20
N ILE A 73 -7.48 -13.67 9.34
CA ILE A 73 -8.37 -12.89 8.51
C ILE A 73 -8.11 -13.22 7.05
N GLN A 74 -9.20 -13.36 6.30
CA GLN A 74 -9.20 -13.44 4.85
C GLN A 74 -10.10 -12.32 4.34
N VAL A 75 -9.56 -11.43 3.50
CA VAL A 75 -10.36 -10.37 2.89
C VAL A 75 -11.28 -10.97 1.83
N GLN A 76 -12.55 -10.60 1.89
CA GLN A 76 -13.60 -11.06 0.98
C GLN A 76 -13.95 -9.99 -0.05
N SER A 77 -14.05 -8.73 0.38
CA SER A 77 -14.42 -7.62 -0.49
C SER A 77 -13.92 -6.29 0.06
N THR A 78 -13.87 -5.30 -0.82
CA THR A 78 -13.50 -3.93 -0.47
C THR A 78 -14.39 -2.92 -1.17
N ALA A 79 -14.55 -1.75 -0.56
CA ALA A 79 -15.20 -0.60 -1.15
C ALA A 79 -14.49 0.69 -0.73
N ILE A 80 -14.32 1.62 -1.67
CA ILE A 80 -13.81 2.97 -1.39
C ILE A 80 -15.01 3.90 -1.27
N ASN A 81 -15.13 4.56 -0.12
CA ASN A 81 -16.19 5.53 0.15
C ASN A 81 -15.59 6.92 0.38
N TYR A 82 -16.27 7.94 -0.13
CA TYR A 82 -15.93 9.35 0.15
C TYR A 82 -16.97 9.94 1.10
N ILE A 83 -16.54 10.30 2.31
CA ILE A 83 -17.43 10.77 3.38
C ILE A 83 -16.76 11.97 4.06
N LYS A 84 -17.47 13.09 4.19
CA LYS A 84 -16.98 14.31 4.89
C LYS A 84 -15.54 14.66 4.50
N ASP A 85 -15.30 14.78 3.20
CA ASP A 85 -14.00 15.13 2.61
C ASP A 85 -12.84 14.15 2.84
N ASN A 86 -13.17 12.91 3.21
CA ASN A 86 -12.21 11.85 3.46
C ASN A 86 -12.51 10.60 2.63
N TYR A 87 -11.45 9.92 2.19
CA TYR A 87 -11.54 8.63 1.54
C TYR A 87 -11.34 7.51 2.56
N TYR A 88 -12.21 6.51 2.53
CA TYR A 88 -12.16 5.35 3.42
C TYR A 88 -12.18 4.07 2.61
N LEU A 89 -11.27 3.16 2.91
CA LEU A 89 -11.32 1.78 2.45
C LEU A 89 -12.07 0.94 3.47
N GLN A 90 -13.28 0.53 3.12
CA GLN A 90 -14.00 -0.50 3.84
C GLN A 90 -13.56 -1.86 3.33
N THR A 91 -13.13 -2.72 4.23
CA THR A 91 -12.67 -4.08 3.96
C THR A 91 -13.53 -5.03 4.75
N ASN A 92 -14.27 -5.91 4.08
CA ASN A 92 -14.97 -7.01 4.75
C ASN A 92 -14.09 -8.25 4.72
N THR A 93 -14.00 -8.89 5.87
CA THR A 93 -13.22 -10.12 6.05
C THR A 93 -14.15 -11.27 6.41
N THR A 94 -13.60 -12.44 6.75
CA THR A 94 -14.41 -13.55 7.24
C THR A 94 -15.07 -13.29 8.61
N THR A 95 -14.57 -12.32 9.37
CA THR A 95 -14.95 -12.14 10.79
C THR A 95 -15.23 -10.68 11.18
N HIS A 96 -14.60 -9.73 10.50
CA HIS A 96 -14.64 -8.30 10.86
C HIS A 96 -14.76 -7.41 9.62
N SER A 97 -15.34 -6.23 9.83
CA SER A 97 -15.25 -5.11 8.91
C SER A 97 -14.15 -4.18 9.41
N ILE A 98 -13.20 -3.86 8.53
CA ILE A 98 -12.08 -2.96 8.80
C ILE A 98 -12.26 -1.72 7.93
N THR A 99 -12.33 -0.55 8.56
CA THR A 99 -12.38 0.73 7.87
C THR A 99 -11.06 1.45 8.05
N THR A 100 -10.42 1.79 6.93
CA THR A 100 -9.08 2.38 6.89
C THR A 100 -9.14 3.75 6.24
N LEU A 101 -8.51 4.76 6.83
CA LEU A 101 -8.37 6.08 6.21
C LEU A 101 -7.43 5.97 5.00
N LEU A 102 -7.82 6.50 3.86
CA LEU A 102 -6.98 6.62 2.67
C LEU A 102 -6.49 8.05 2.49
N HIS A 103 -5.25 8.18 2.04
CA HIS A 103 -4.65 9.48 1.73
C HIS A 103 -4.65 9.71 0.22
N LYS A 104 -5.24 10.83 -0.20
CA LYS A 104 -5.14 11.31 -1.58
C LYS A 104 -3.77 11.92 -1.82
N VAL A 105 -3.08 11.43 -2.83
CA VAL A 105 -1.76 11.93 -3.25
C VAL A 105 -1.77 12.30 -4.73
N MET A 106 -1.05 13.36 -5.07
CA MET A 106 -0.85 13.79 -6.46
C MET A 106 0.55 13.37 -6.91
N VAL A 107 0.63 12.53 -7.94
CA VAL A 107 1.91 12.21 -8.58
C VAL A 107 2.28 13.37 -9.51
N ARG A 108 3.45 13.97 -9.27
CA ARG A 108 3.97 15.06 -10.12
C ARG A 108 4.04 14.60 -11.58
N TYR A 109 3.75 15.52 -12.50
CA TYR A 109 3.79 15.36 -13.96
C TYR A 109 2.65 14.56 -14.62
N ILE A 110 1.91 13.74 -13.88
CA ILE A 110 0.79 12.94 -14.43
C ILE A 110 -0.58 13.61 -14.13
N ASN A 111 -0.60 14.66 -13.28
CA ASN A 111 -1.78 15.41 -12.84
C ASN A 111 -2.98 14.52 -12.47
N THR A 112 -2.68 13.31 -11.98
CA THR A 112 -3.65 12.29 -11.67
C THR A 112 -3.61 12.04 -10.17
N PRO A 113 -4.76 12.10 -9.47
CA PRO A 113 -4.85 11.74 -8.07
C PRO A 113 -4.87 10.22 -7.86
N TYR A 114 -4.15 9.78 -6.83
CA TYR A 114 -4.10 8.41 -6.38
C TYR A 114 -4.44 8.32 -4.89
N LEU A 115 -4.76 7.11 -4.44
CA LEU A 115 -5.01 6.79 -3.04
C LEU A 115 -3.90 5.89 -2.51
N ILE A 116 -3.46 6.16 -1.29
CA ILE A 116 -2.55 5.34 -0.50
C ILE A 116 -3.26 4.91 0.78
N ILE A 117 -2.98 3.71 1.26
CA ILE A 117 -3.49 3.23 2.54
C ILE A 117 -2.82 3.97 3.70
N GLY A 118 -3.65 4.59 4.54
CA GLY A 118 -3.20 5.14 5.82
C GLY A 118 -2.95 4.04 6.85
N THR A 119 -2.52 4.46 8.03
CA THR A 119 -2.12 3.55 9.12
C THR A 119 -3.15 3.48 10.24
N ASN A 120 -4.27 4.17 10.05
CA ASN A 120 -5.35 4.28 11.03
C ASN A 120 -6.51 3.40 10.59
N HIS A 121 -6.79 2.39 11.40
CA HIS A 121 -7.81 1.38 11.14
C HIS A 121 -8.81 1.35 12.30
N CYS A 122 -10.09 1.27 11.97
CA CYS A 122 -11.17 0.99 12.91
C CYS A 122 -11.79 -0.36 12.53
N ILE A 123 -11.91 -1.25 13.52
CA ILE A 123 -12.34 -2.62 13.34
C ILE A 123 -13.61 -2.86 14.13
N VAL A 124 -14.58 -3.51 13.51
CA VAL A 124 -15.84 -3.92 14.11
C VAL A 124 -16.20 -5.33 13.68
N ALA A 125 -16.96 -6.06 14.49
CA ALA A 125 -17.55 -7.34 14.06
C ALA A 125 -18.61 -7.10 12.98
N HIS A 126 -18.84 -8.07 12.09
CA HIS A 126 -19.77 -7.97 10.93
C HIS A 126 -21.23 -7.54 11.27
N HIS A 127 -21.64 -7.63 12.53
CA HIS A 127 -23.00 -7.29 12.97
C HIS A 127 -23.07 -5.97 13.75
N SER A 128 -21.97 -5.24 13.83
CA SER A 128 -21.90 -3.92 14.45
C SER A 128 -21.98 -2.82 13.38
N ASN A 129 -22.41 -1.62 13.78
CA ASN A 129 -22.35 -0.49 12.87
C ASN A 129 -20.90 -0.19 12.49
N LEU A 130 -20.71 0.30 11.26
CA LEU A 130 -19.40 0.72 10.80
C LEU A 130 -18.85 1.88 11.65
N CYS A 131 -17.54 1.90 11.76
CA CYS A 131 -16.80 2.87 12.53
C CYS A 131 -15.68 3.44 11.66
N TYR A 132 -15.54 4.77 11.62
CA TYR A 132 -14.59 5.45 10.74
C TYR A 132 -13.40 6.01 11.51
N PRO A 133 -12.16 5.85 11.02
CA PRO A 133 -11.01 6.51 11.64
C PRO A 133 -11.07 8.03 11.48
N HIS A 134 -10.71 8.74 12.56
CA HIS A 134 -10.55 10.20 12.54
C HIS A 134 -9.19 10.57 11.92
N GLN A 135 -9.10 11.78 11.36
CA GLN A 135 -7.88 12.26 10.69
C GLN A 135 -6.69 12.45 11.63
N ASP A 136 -6.93 12.60 12.94
CA ASP A 136 -5.90 12.74 13.97
C ASP A 136 -5.04 11.47 14.13
N GLY A 137 -5.46 10.35 13.55
CA GLY A 137 -4.85 9.03 13.71
C GLY A 137 -4.87 8.49 15.14
N MET A 138 -5.61 9.16 16.01
CA MET A 138 -5.69 8.89 17.43
C MET A 138 -7.04 8.27 17.77
N ASN A 139 -8.11 8.66 17.08
CA ASN A 139 -9.49 8.30 17.40
C ASN A 139 -10.24 7.66 16.23
N CYS A 140 -11.35 7.00 16.52
CA CYS A 140 -12.41 6.72 15.54
C CYS A 140 -13.53 7.75 15.75
N ILE A 141 -14.10 8.27 14.65
CA ILE A 141 -15.10 9.35 14.60
C ILE A 141 -16.37 8.96 15.35
N ASP A 142 -16.84 7.74 15.11
CA ASP A 142 -18.02 7.19 15.76
C ASP A 142 -17.52 6.23 16.84
N GLN A 143 -17.24 6.74 18.04
CA GLN A 143 -16.82 5.95 19.20
C GLN A 143 -17.95 5.01 19.65
N GLN A 144 -18.23 3.98 18.86
CA GLN A 144 -19.11 2.90 19.27
C GLN A 144 -18.34 1.99 20.23
N PRO A 145 -18.98 1.44 21.28
CA PRO A 145 -18.31 0.61 22.27
C PRO A 145 -17.66 -0.65 21.69
N HIS A 146 -18.05 -1.06 20.48
CA HIS A 146 -17.50 -2.21 19.76
C HIS A 146 -16.42 -1.86 18.74
N CYS A 147 -16.05 -0.57 18.63
CA CYS A 147 -15.03 -0.12 17.70
C CYS A 147 -13.64 -0.26 18.32
N GLN A 148 -12.83 -1.15 17.76
CA GLN A 148 -11.43 -1.32 18.15
C GLN A 148 -10.53 -0.56 17.18
N LYS A 149 -9.64 0.28 17.74
CA LYS A 149 -8.60 0.95 16.95
C LYS A 149 -7.37 0.06 16.84
N ILE A 150 -6.81 -0.01 15.64
CA ILE A 150 -5.47 -0.57 15.41
C ILE A 150 -4.64 0.44 14.60
N ASN A 151 -3.44 0.77 15.09
CA ASN A 151 -2.46 1.56 14.36
C ASN A 151 -1.37 0.62 13.83
N SER A 152 -1.11 0.65 12.52
CA SER A 152 -0.11 -0.19 11.87
C SER A 152 1.31 0.40 11.93
N LYS A 153 1.48 1.66 12.34
CA LYS A 153 2.79 2.22 12.72
C LYS A 153 3.09 1.87 14.18
N LYS A 154 4.13 1.07 14.39
CA LYS A 154 4.79 0.91 15.70
C LYS A 154 5.53 2.18 16.09
#